data_AF-A0A7T7V0X5-F1
#
_entry.id   AF-A0A7T7V0X5-F1
#
_cell.length_a   1.000
_cell.length_b   1.000
_cell.length_c   1.000
_cell.angle_alpha   90.00
_cell.angle_beta   90.00
_cell.angle_gamma   90.00
#
_symmetry.space_group_name_H-M   'P 1'
#
loop_
_entity.id
_entity.type
_entity.pdbx_description
1 polymer ?
#
loop_
_entity_poly.entity_id
_entity_poly.type
_entity_poly.pdbx_seq_one_letter_code
_entity_poly.pdbx_strand_id
1 'polypeptide(L)'
;MKSLIKSTSQPTTLAILQQCTATDRKAFNMQLVKIEQGLSVQESIETGLVLTNVVRDKESKISAIEQICKIIEYFQELTNVNKKMEAFQIQVLAGDLLDAFTGDTIEDIILMFKMARKGEFGQVYRIDGMVIMSWVPQYLEYKAEERERLYRKQESQRKKEEQNSDISDKAIEKLDLLISKLSSPVKDLEAKPHQYNLTRDSSISFVTYLENLPESCKILSKKDLAQQITATAFSCPEAHEILIAEKERRNEKKK
;
A
#
# COMPACT_ATOMS: atom_id res chain seq x y z
N MET A 1 -15.63 29.33 -3.27
CA MET A 1 -15.67 28.94 -1.84
C MET A 1 -14.28 28.48 -1.44
N LYS A 2 -13.51 29.33 -0.74
CA LYS A 2 -12.20 28.96 -0.20
C LYS A 2 -12.44 28.14 1.07
N SER A 3 -12.06 26.87 1.06
CA SER A 3 -12.10 26.04 2.26
C SER A 3 -11.09 26.60 3.26
N LEU A 4 -11.62 27.03 4.40
CA LEU A 4 -10.86 27.40 5.58
C LEU A 4 -10.12 26.14 6.04
N ILE A 5 -8.81 26.07 5.77
CA ILE A 5 -7.93 25.09 6.39
C ILE A 5 -7.91 25.44 7.87
N LYS A 6 -8.58 24.62 8.66
CA LYS A 6 -8.56 24.67 10.12
C LYS A 6 -7.14 24.29 10.55
N SER A 7 -6.25 25.27 10.69
CA SER A 7 -4.91 25.08 11.22
C SER A 7 -4.99 24.84 12.73
N THR A 8 -5.43 23.64 13.11
CA THR A 8 -5.22 23.14 14.46
C THR A 8 -3.74 22.75 14.52
N SER A 9 -2.86 23.66 14.91
CA SER A 9 -1.44 23.36 15.09
C SER A 9 -1.31 22.38 16.25
N GLN A 10 -1.13 21.09 15.94
CA GLN A 10 -0.72 20.14 16.96
C GLN A 10 0.64 20.57 17.50
N PRO A 11 0.86 20.50 18.83
CA PRO A 11 2.15 20.86 19.40
C PRO A 11 3.22 19.93 18.84
N THR A 12 4.34 20.51 18.37
CA THR A 12 5.51 19.77 17.91
C THR A 12 6.04 18.84 19.00
N THR A 13 6.65 17.70 18.63
CA THR A 13 7.28 16.77 19.58
C THR A 13 8.23 17.47 20.54
N LEU A 14 9.03 18.43 20.06
CA LEU A 14 9.89 19.26 20.90
C LEU A 14 9.09 20.03 21.97
N ALA A 15 7.94 20.61 21.61
CA ALA A 15 7.08 21.36 22.53
C ALA A 15 6.39 20.44 23.55
N ILE A 16 6.00 19.24 23.14
CA ILE A 16 5.44 18.21 24.03
C ILE A 16 6.51 17.79 25.05
N LEU A 17 7.73 17.49 24.60
CA LEU A 17 8.84 17.11 25.47
C LEU A 17 9.18 18.25 26.45
N GLN A 18 9.25 19.50 25.96
CA GLN A 18 9.46 20.69 26.78
C GLN A 18 8.41 20.82 27.91
N GLN A 19 7.13 20.64 27.65
CA GLN A 19 6.08 20.72 28.68
C GLN A 19 6.25 19.63 29.76
N CYS A 20 6.69 18.43 29.38
CA CYS A 20 6.98 17.35 30.31
C CYS A 20 8.26 17.57 31.12
N THR A 21 9.20 18.41 30.65
CA THR A 21 10.43 18.69 31.40
C THR A 21 10.24 19.48 32.68
N ALA A 22 9.14 20.23 32.80
CA ALA A 22 8.78 20.96 34.01
C ALA A 22 8.20 20.05 35.12
N THR A 23 7.81 18.81 34.79
CA THR A 23 6.96 17.97 35.64
C THR A 23 7.50 16.53 35.69
N ASP A 24 8.49 16.25 36.53
CA ASP A 24 8.98 14.88 36.88
C ASP A 24 9.62 14.04 35.73
N ARG A 25 10.82 13.50 36.00
CA ARG A 25 11.58 12.58 35.12
C ARG A 25 10.72 11.39 34.65
N LYS A 26 9.82 10.89 35.50
CA LYS A 26 8.92 9.78 35.13
C LYS A 26 7.92 10.17 34.04
N ALA A 27 7.40 11.39 34.06
CA ALA A 27 6.43 11.85 33.06
C ALA A 27 7.10 12.01 31.70
N PHE A 28 8.33 12.55 31.67
CA PHE A 28 9.14 12.62 30.46
C PHE A 28 9.35 11.23 29.85
N ASN A 29 9.80 10.25 30.64
CA ASN A 29 10.04 8.89 30.16
C ASN A 29 8.77 8.25 29.59
N MET A 30 7.63 8.41 30.28
CA MET A 30 6.35 7.89 29.81
C MET A 30 5.90 8.54 28.50
N GLN A 31 6.12 9.85 28.36
CA GLN A 31 5.79 10.57 27.13
C GLN A 31 6.70 10.16 25.97
N LEU A 32 7.99 9.99 26.23
CA LEU A 32 8.94 9.51 25.23
C LEU A 32 8.56 8.13 24.71
N VAL A 33 8.14 7.20 25.58
CA VAL A 33 7.64 5.88 25.18
C VAL A 33 6.40 5.98 24.29
N LYS A 34 5.45 6.86 24.61
CA LYS A 34 4.24 7.07 23.79
C LYS A 34 4.58 7.58 22.39
N ILE A 35 5.45 8.59 22.32
CA ILE A 35 5.94 9.13 21.04
C ILE A 35 6.62 8.00 20.27
N GLU A 36 7.55 7.29 20.90
CA GLU A 36 8.31 6.21 20.28
C GLU A 36 7.42 5.09 19.71
N GLN A 37 6.33 4.72 20.40
CA GLN A 37 5.40 3.69 19.92
C GLN A 37 4.62 4.11 18.68
N GLY A 38 4.23 5.38 18.58
CA GLY A 38 3.56 5.93 17.39
C GLY A 38 4.50 6.15 16.22
N LEU A 39 5.77 6.43 16.51
CA LEU A 39 6.70 6.97 15.54
C LEU A 39 7.27 5.92 14.57
N SER A 40 7.26 6.29 13.28
CA SER A 40 7.88 5.55 12.17
C SER A 40 8.77 6.47 11.31
N VAL A 41 9.71 5.88 10.57
CA VAL A 41 10.57 6.64 9.64
C VAL A 41 9.73 7.28 8.54
N GLN A 42 8.69 6.59 8.05
CA GLN A 42 7.75 7.16 7.07
C GLN A 42 7.04 8.40 7.63
N GLU A 43 6.53 8.33 8.86
CA GLU A 43 5.89 9.48 9.51
C GLU A 43 6.87 10.64 9.70
N SER A 44 8.11 10.38 10.14
CA SER A 44 9.16 11.39 10.22
C SER A 44 9.42 12.09 8.88
N ILE A 45 9.40 11.34 7.76
CA ILE A 45 9.58 11.89 6.42
C ILE A 45 8.37 12.74 5.97
N GLU A 46 7.15 12.31 6.28
CA GLU A 46 5.92 12.92 5.76
C GLU A 46 5.43 14.12 6.59
N THR A 47 5.54 14.05 7.92
CA THR A 47 4.94 15.02 8.85
C THR A 47 5.94 15.69 9.78
N GLY A 48 7.18 15.19 9.81
CA GLY A 48 8.22 15.67 10.70
C GLY A 48 8.64 17.11 10.44
N LEU A 49 8.85 17.87 11.52
CA LEU A 49 9.27 19.26 11.45
C LEU A 49 10.79 19.37 11.63
N VAL A 50 11.46 19.83 10.57
CA VAL A 50 12.92 19.93 10.53
C VAL A 50 13.44 20.84 11.63
N LEU A 51 14.49 20.41 12.33
CA LEU A 51 15.10 21.10 13.46
C LEU A 51 15.51 22.53 13.13
N THR A 52 16.04 22.80 11.93
CA THR A 52 16.33 24.18 11.47
C THR A 52 15.13 25.11 11.44
N ASN A 53 13.92 24.59 11.23
CA ASN A 53 12.70 25.39 11.22
C ASN A 53 12.17 25.66 12.63
N VAL A 54 12.56 24.85 13.61
CA VAL A 54 12.12 24.92 15.01
C VAL A 54 13.13 25.69 15.86
N VAL A 55 14.43 25.44 15.65
CA VAL A 55 15.56 26.06 16.35
C VAL A 55 15.98 27.32 15.60
N ARG A 56 15.30 28.44 15.88
CA ARG A 56 15.53 29.73 15.20
C ARG A 56 16.42 30.68 15.97
N ASP A 57 16.46 30.51 17.29
CA ASP A 57 17.07 31.44 18.23
C ASP A 57 17.90 30.67 19.27
N LYS A 58 18.65 31.42 20.10
CA LYS A 58 19.55 30.81 21.08
C LYS A 58 18.79 30.04 22.16
N GLU A 59 17.61 30.50 22.56
CA GLU A 59 16.81 29.89 23.61
C GLU A 59 16.19 28.57 23.11
N SER A 60 15.65 28.55 21.89
CA SER A 60 15.18 27.31 21.26
C SER A 60 16.33 26.31 21.03
N LYS A 61 17.55 26.77 20.72
CA LYS A 61 18.73 25.90 20.62
C LYS A 61 19.08 25.25 21.96
N ILE A 62 19.14 26.04 23.04
CA ILE A 62 19.40 25.51 24.39
C ILE A 62 18.33 24.49 24.76
N SER A 63 17.06 24.80 24.53
CA SER A 63 15.97 23.89 24.86
C SER A 63 16.01 22.60 24.04
N ALA A 64 16.37 22.66 22.76
CA ALA A 64 16.57 21.46 21.94
C ALA A 64 17.69 20.57 22.48
N ILE A 65 18.83 21.17 22.85
CA ILE A 65 19.95 20.45 23.48
C ILE A 65 19.50 19.79 24.79
N GLU A 66 18.73 20.48 25.64
CA GLU A 66 18.20 19.91 26.88
C GLU A 66 17.30 18.69 26.63
N GLN A 67 16.45 18.72 25.59
CA GLN A 67 15.62 17.57 25.24
C GLN A 67 16.49 16.40 24.75
N ILE A 68 17.49 16.66 23.91
CA ILE A 68 18.40 15.63 23.40
C ILE A 68 19.21 15.01 24.56
N CYS A 69 19.69 15.80 25.51
CA CYS A 69 20.34 15.30 26.73
C CYS A 69 19.45 14.28 27.45
N LYS A 70 18.17 14.60 27.65
CA LYS A 70 17.22 13.70 28.33
C LYS A 70 16.94 12.42 27.54
N ILE A 71 16.91 12.51 26.21
CA ILE A 71 16.79 11.33 25.34
C ILE A 71 18.02 10.42 25.52
N ILE A 72 19.23 10.99 25.55
CA ILE A 72 20.48 10.23 25.78
C ILE A 72 20.49 9.61 27.18
N GLU A 73 20.12 10.36 28.21
CA GLU A 73 20.02 9.88 29.60
C GLU A 73 19.06 8.70 29.71
N TYR A 74 17.86 8.84 29.11
CA TYR A 74 16.88 7.77 29.05
C TYR A 74 17.43 6.53 28.36
N PHE A 75 18.09 6.69 27.21
CA PHE A 75 18.71 5.58 26.50
C PHE A 75 19.80 4.89 27.34
N GLN A 76 20.67 5.68 27.98
CA GLN A 76 21.73 5.18 28.85
C GLN A 76 21.20 4.46 30.10
N GLU A 77 20.04 4.85 30.63
CA GLU A 77 19.38 4.14 31.73
C GLU A 77 18.88 2.75 31.30
N LEU A 78 18.43 2.59 30.06
CA LEU A 78 17.95 1.31 29.53
C LEU A 78 19.06 0.34 29.21
N THR A 79 20.21 0.86 28.82
CA THR A 79 21.37 0.06 28.47
C THR A 79 22.18 -0.22 29.73
N ASN A 80 22.17 -1.47 30.20
CA ASN A 80 22.93 -1.93 31.37
C ASN A 80 24.44 -2.00 31.06
N VAL A 81 25.03 -0.92 30.57
CA VAL A 81 26.47 -0.81 30.31
C VAL A 81 27.23 -0.51 31.60
N ASN A 82 28.40 -1.12 31.74
CA ASN A 82 29.24 -1.01 32.94
C ASN A 82 29.70 0.42 33.24
N LYS A 83 29.85 1.26 32.20
CA LYS A 83 30.26 2.66 32.34
C LYS A 83 29.25 3.56 31.65
N LYS A 84 28.70 4.49 32.42
CA LYS A 84 27.77 5.53 32.01
C LYS A 84 28.53 6.80 31.65
N MET A 85 28.05 7.56 30.67
CA MET A 85 28.58 8.88 30.36
C MET A 85 28.20 9.88 31.45
N GLU A 86 29.13 10.78 31.74
CA GLU A 86 28.92 11.92 32.65
C GLU A 86 28.08 13.01 32.00
N ALA A 87 27.41 13.85 32.80
CA ALA A 87 26.52 14.90 32.32
C ALA A 87 27.17 15.83 31.27
N PHE A 88 28.43 16.21 31.47
CA PHE A 88 29.17 17.02 30.50
C PHE A 88 29.34 16.31 29.14
N GLN A 89 29.62 15.01 29.14
CA GLN A 89 29.78 14.23 27.91
C GLN A 89 28.45 14.13 27.15
N ILE A 90 27.34 13.99 27.88
CA ILE A 90 25.98 13.99 27.32
C ILE A 90 25.65 15.35 26.69
N GLN A 91 25.99 16.46 27.35
CA GLN A 91 25.76 17.81 26.82
C GLN A 91 26.53 18.07 25.52
N VAL A 92 27.82 17.69 25.46
CA VAL A 92 28.63 17.82 24.25
C VAL A 92 28.03 16.97 23.12
N LEU A 93 27.71 15.71 23.41
CA LEU A 93 27.11 14.81 22.43
C LEU A 93 25.74 15.31 21.94
N ALA A 94 24.93 15.92 22.81
CA ALA A 94 23.65 16.50 22.42
C ALA A 94 23.82 17.66 21.43
N GLY A 95 24.86 18.48 21.62
CA GLY A 95 25.24 19.52 20.66
C GLY A 95 25.67 18.93 19.32
N ASP A 96 26.53 17.91 19.34
CA ASP A 96 27.01 17.24 18.13
C ASP A 96 25.87 16.58 17.34
N LEU A 97 24.92 15.94 18.05
CA LEU A 97 23.72 15.36 17.43
C LEU A 97 22.81 16.44 16.84
N LEU A 98 22.61 17.56 17.53
CA LEU A 98 21.80 18.65 17.00
C LEU A 98 22.38 19.18 15.68
N ASP A 99 23.70 19.35 15.63
CA ASP A 99 24.38 19.83 14.42
C ASP A 99 24.33 18.75 13.30
N ALA A 100 24.45 17.46 13.64
CA ALA A 100 24.36 16.38 12.66
C ALA A 100 22.95 16.20 12.06
N PHE A 101 21.89 16.44 12.84
CA PHE A 101 20.48 16.32 12.42
C PHE A 101 19.87 17.66 11.99
N THR A 102 20.68 18.65 11.62
CA THR A 102 20.23 19.99 11.18
C THR A 102 19.17 19.93 10.06
N GLY A 103 19.31 19.00 9.11
CA GLY A 103 18.37 18.77 8.00
C GLY A 103 17.21 17.82 8.33
N ASP A 104 17.14 17.34 9.56
CA ASP A 104 16.24 16.28 10.01
C ASP A 104 15.49 16.72 11.28
N THR A 105 14.78 15.80 11.92
CA THR A 105 13.81 16.10 12.98
C THR A 105 14.27 15.56 14.35
N ILE A 106 13.63 15.98 15.44
CA ILE A 106 13.95 15.40 16.77
C ILE A 106 13.47 13.94 16.86
N GLU A 107 12.40 13.63 16.15
CA GLU A 107 11.85 12.30 15.95
C GLU A 107 12.88 11.34 15.37
N ASP A 108 13.74 11.82 14.46
CA ASP A 108 14.82 11.03 13.89
C ASP A 108 15.87 10.62 14.92
N ILE A 109 16.21 11.49 15.85
CA ILE A 109 17.13 11.16 16.95
C ILE A 109 16.51 10.08 17.83
N ILE A 110 15.21 10.18 18.14
CA ILE A 110 14.47 9.17 18.92
C ILE A 110 14.43 7.83 18.17
N LEU A 111 14.17 7.84 16.86
CA LEU A 111 14.14 6.66 16.01
C LEU A 111 15.51 6.00 15.88
N MET A 112 16.58 6.79 15.75
CA MET A 112 17.95 6.29 15.75
C MET A 112 18.22 5.52 17.05
N PHE A 113 17.93 6.11 18.22
CA PHE A 113 18.10 5.39 19.50
C PHE A 113 17.20 4.16 19.59
N LYS A 114 15.95 4.20 19.09
CA LYS A 114 15.06 3.03 18.99
C LYS A 114 15.68 1.90 18.18
N MET A 115 16.25 2.20 17.01
CA MET A 115 16.92 1.24 16.14
C MET A 115 18.18 0.68 16.80
N ALA A 116 18.97 1.52 17.48
CA ALA A 116 20.13 1.10 18.25
C ALA A 116 19.74 0.11 19.36
N ARG A 117 18.65 0.36 20.11
CA ARG A 117 18.15 -0.60 21.13
C ARG A 117 17.72 -1.94 20.55
N LYS A 118 17.26 -1.96 19.30
CA LYS A 118 16.89 -3.18 18.59
C LYS A 118 18.11 -3.93 18.03
N GLY A 119 19.30 -3.34 18.08
CA GLY A 119 20.52 -3.93 17.54
C GLY A 119 20.70 -3.77 16.04
N GLU A 120 19.95 -2.85 15.39
CA GLU A 120 20.02 -2.61 13.94
C GLU A 120 21.40 -2.09 13.50
N PHE A 121 22.15 -1.46 14.41
CA PHE A 121 23.52 -0.97 14.16
C PHE A 121 24.62 -1.91 14.70
N GLY A 122 24.26 -3.17 15.01
CA GLY A 122 25.17 -4.18 15.54
C GLY A 122 25.20 -4.29 17.06
N GLN A 123 26.15 -5.09 17.58
CA GLN A 123 26.26 -5.36 19.01
C GLN A 123 26.87 -4.18 19.77
N VAL A 124 26.14 -3.70 20.78
CA VAL A 124 26.56 -2.56 21.60
C VAL A 124 27.25 -3.04 22.87
N TYR A 125 28.59 -3.09 22.85
CA TYR A 125 29.39 -3.46 24.03
C TYR A 125 29.72 -2.28 24.94
N ARG A 126 29.68 -1.06 24.40
CA ARG A 126 29.96 0.21 25.09
C ARG A 126 29.09 1.31 24.51
N ILE A 127 28.71 2.26 25.35
CA ILE A 127 27.92 3.42 24.95
C ILE A 127 28.70 4.66 25.35
N ASP A 128 29.31 5.28 24.35
CA ASP A 128 29.95 6.57 24.44
C ASP A 128 29.62 7.40 23.21
N GLY A 129 30.05 8.66 23.21
CA GLY A 129 29.78 9.58 22.10
C GLY A 129 30.28 9.09 20.75
N MET A 130 31.43 8.40 20.68
CA MET A 130 31.94 7.88 19.40
C MET A 130 31.03 6.79 18.84
N VAL A 131 30.55 5.89 19.69
CA VAL A 131 29.62 4.83 19.27
C VAL A 131 28.30 5.43 18.82
N ILE A 132 27.72 6.36 19.58
CA ILE A 132 26.44 7.00 19.22
C ILE A 132 26.58 7.76 17.89
N MET A 133 27.66 8.53 17.72
CA MET A 133 27.91 9.27 16.48
C MET A 133 28.14 8.36 15.28
N SER A 134 28.61 7.12 15.47
CA SER A 134 28.73 6.14 14.39
C SER A 134 27.39 5.63 13.86
N TRP A 135 26.30 5.76 14.63
CA TRP A 135 24.94 5.37 14.21
C TRP A 135 24.28 6.41 13.33
N VAL A 136 24.67 7.68 13.47
CA VAL A 136 24.11 8.81 12.72
C VAL A 136 24.15 8.56 11.20
N PRO A 137 25.31 8.30 10.56
CA PRO A 137 25.34 8.06 9.12
C PRO A 137 24.54 6.82 8.70
N GLN A 138 24.51 5.78 9.53
CA GLN A 138 23.74 4.56 9.25
C GLN A 138 22.23 4.83 9.25
N TYR A 139 21.75 5.62 10.21
CA TYR A 139 20.35 6.02 10.28
C TYR A 139 19.96 6.94 9.12
N LEU A 140 20.80 7.93 8.80
CA LEU A 140 20.51 8.88 7.72
C LEU A 140 20.47 8.19 6.34
N GLU A 141 21.35 7.21 6.12
CA GLU A 141 21.31 6.37 4.91
C GLU A 141 20.01 5.55 4.85
N TYR A 142 19.64 4.89 5.95
CA TYR A 142 18.38 4.16 6.04
C TYR A 142 17.16 5.06 5.77
N LYS A 143 17.15 6.28 6.31
CA LYS A 143 16.10 7.27 6.05
C LYS A 143 16.07 7.69 4.59
N ALA A 144 17.23 7.86 3.95
CA ALA A 144 17.31 8.19 2.53
C ALA A 144 16.76 7.06 1.65
N GLU A 145 17.08 5.81 1.97
CA GLU A 145 16.56 4.63 1.27
C GLU A 145 15.03 4.52 1.41
N GLU A 146 14.49 4.70 2.62
CA GLU A 146 13.04 4.68 2.83
C GLU A 146 12.34 5.85 2.13
N ARG A 147 12.96 7.03 2.08
CA ARG A 147 12.45 8.17 1.30
C ARG A 147 12.34 7.82 -0.18
N GLU A 148 13.40 7.26 -0.76
CA GLU A 148 13.43 6.82 -2.15
C GLU A 148 12.38 5.73 -2.43
N ARG A 149 12.21 4.79 -1.50
CA ARG A 149 11.17 3.76 -1.58
C ARG A 149 9.76 4.36 -1.60
N LEU A 150 9.49 5.37 -0.76
CA LEU A 150 8.20 6.07 -0.75
C LEU A 150 7.94 6.81 -2.06
N TYR A 151 8.94 7.50 -2.61
CA TYR A 151 8.84 8.15 -3.91
C TYR A 151 8.51 7.16 -5.02
N ARG A 152 9.23 6.02 -5.11
CA ARG A 152 8.94 4.96 -6.10
C ARG A 152 7.53 4.40 -5.95
N LYS A 153 7.07 4.21 -4.70
CA LYS A 153 5.71 3.73 -4.43
C LYS A 153 4.67 4.71 -4.92
N GLN A 154 4.81 6.00 -4.62
CA GLN A 154 3.90 7.05 -5.09
C GLN A 154 3.91 7.18 -6.61
N GLU A 155 5.07 7.13 -7.25
CA GLU A 155 5.18 7.18 -8.71
C GLU A 155 4.50 5.97 -9.37
N SER A 156 4.69 4.78 -8.81
CA SER A 156 4.02 3.56 -9.30
C SER A 156 2.50 3.62 -9.16
N GLN A 157 1.99 4.27 -8.10
CA GLN A 157 0.56 4.46 -7.87
C GLN A 157 -0.01 5.45 -8.88
N ARG A 158 0.65 6.60 -9.07
CA ARG A 158 0.26 7.59 -10.08
C ARG A 158 0.17 7.00 -11.49
N LYS A 159 1.18 6.21 -11.90
CA LYS A 159 1.16 5.53 -13.21
C LYS A 159 0.00 4.53 -13.34
N LYS A 160 -0.37 3.84 -12.27
CA LYS A 160 -1.52 2.91 -12.26
C LYS A 160 -2.84 3.66 -12.32
N GLU A 161 -2.96 4.78 -11.62
CA GLU A 161 -4.15 5.64 -11.66
C GLU A 161 -4.34 6.25 -13.05
N GLU A 162 -3.26 6.76 -13.66
CA GLU A 162 -3.25 7.29 -15.03
C GLU A 162 -3.61 6.21 -16.07
N GLN A 163 -3.11 4.97 -15.92
CA GLN A 163 -3.51 3.86 -16.80
C GLN A 163 -4.97 3.43 -16.61
N ASN A 164 -5.46 3.43 -15.36
CA ASN A 164 -6.85 3.09 -15.08
C ASN A 164 -7.82 4.15 -15.59
N SER A 165 -7.48 5.44 -15.51
CA SER A 165 -8.28 6.51 -16.12
C SER A 165 -8.31 6.36 -17.65
N ASP A 166 -7.17 6.09 -18.29
CA ASP A 166 -7.09 5.87 -19.74
C ASP A 166 -7.94 4.67 -20.21
N ILE A 167 -7.99 3.59 -19.41
CA ILE A 167 -8.82 2.42 -19.69
C ILE A 167 -10.30 2.73 -19.47
N SER A 168 -10.63 3.51 -18.44
CA SER A 168 -12.00 3.97 -18.16
C SER A 168 -12.54 4.85 -19.29
N ASP A 169 -11.74 5.81 -19.77
CA ASP A 169 -12.14 6.73 -20.84
C ASP A 169 -12.35 5.97 -22.15
N LYS A 170 -11.45 5.03 -22.50
CA LYS A 170 -11.62 4.14 -23.66
C LYS A 170 -12.81 3.20 -23.53
N ALA A 171 -13.17 2.78 -22.32
CA ALA A 171 -14.33 1.94 -22.08
C ALA A 171 -15.64 2.73 -22.25
N ILE A 172 -15.68 3.97 -21.78
CA ILE A 172 -16.81 4.89 -21.96
C ILE A 172 -17.01 5.18 -23.46
N GLU A 173 -15.94 5.50 -24.19
CA GLU A 173 -16.01 5.77 -25.64
C GLU A 173 -16.53 4.56 -26.44
N LYS A 174 -16.08 3.35 -26.10
CA LYS A 174 -16.61 2.11 -26.71
C LYS A 174 -18.06 1.85 -26.36
N LEU A 175 -18.49 2.20 -25.15
CA LEU A 175 -19.87 2.05 -24.71
C LEU A 175 -20.79 3.01 -25.46
N ASP A 176 -20.38 4.26 -25.64
CA ASP A 176 -21.11 5.26 -26.45
C ASP A 176 -21.23 4.84 -27.92
N LEU A 177 -20.17 4.26 -28.49
CA LEU A 177 -20.20 3.68 -29.83
C LEU A 177 -21.18 2.51 -29.95
N LEU A 178 -21.33 1.70 -28.91
CA LEU A 178 -22.31 0.61 -28.91
C LEU A 178 -23.74 1.13 -28.75
N ILE A 179 -23.98 2.08 -27.85
CA ILE A 179 -25.28 2.71 -27.64
C ILE A 179 -25.74 3.40 -28.93
N SER A 180 -24.87 4.16 -29.60
CA SER A 180 -25.20 4.83 -30.86
C SER A 180 -25.53 3.84 -31.98
N LYS A 181 -24.81 2.72 -32.09
CA LYS A 181 -25.12 1.64 -33.04
C LYS A 181 -26.45 0.93 -32.75
N LEU A 182 -26.85 0.86 -31.48
CA LEU A 182 -28.14 0.29 -31.08
C LEU A 182 -29.29 1.30 -31.21
N SER A 183 -29.01 2.60 -31.08
CA SER A 183 -29.99 3.68 -31.15
C SER A 183 -30.24 4.18 -32.56
N SER A 184 -29.34 3.95 -33.51
CA SER A 184 -29.60 4.26 -34.92
C SER A 184 -30.78 3.42 -35.40
N PRO A 185 -31.87 4.02 -35.91
CA PRO A 185 -32.94 3.24 -36.53
C PRO A 185 -32.31 2.46 -37.67
N VAL A 186 -32.55 1.15 -37.71
CA VAL A 186 -32.11 0.24 -38.78
C VAL A 186 -32.66 0.78 -40.10
N LYS A 187 -31.91 1.67 -40.72
CA LYS A 187 -32.11 2.14 -42.08
C LYS A 187 -31.08 1.38 -42.90
N ASP A 188 -31.60 0.64 -43.86
CA ASP A 188 -30.84 -0.03 -44.91
C ASP A 188 -30.31 -1.43 -44.55
N LEU A 189 -31.25 -2.30 -44.20
CA LEU A 189 -31.24 -3.65 -44.77
C LEU A 189 -32.41 -3.73 -45.77
N GLU A 190 -32.20 -3.21 -46.99
CA GLU A 190 -32.94 -3.70 -48.15
C GLU A 190 -32.48 -5.14 -48.45
N ALA A 191 -32.89 -6.07 -47.58
CA ALA A 191 -32.74 -7.48 -47.84
C ALA A 191 -33.93 -7.91 -48.69
N LYS A 192 -33.66 -8.29 -49.95
CA LYS A 192 -34.45 -9.36 -50.59
C LYS A 192 -34.74 -10.41 -49.52
N PRO A 193 -35.99 -10.87 -49.34
CA PRO A 193 -36.33 -11.79 -48.25
C PRO A 193 -35.60 -13.10 -48.49
N HIS A 194 -34.37 -13.20 -47.98
CA HIS A 194 -33.77 -14.48 -47.69
C HIS A 194 -34.49 -14.88 -46.41
N GLN A 195 -35.49 -15.74 -46.55
CA GLN A 195 -36.10 -16.46 -45.43
C GLN A 195 -34.97 -17.17 -44.68
N TYR A 196 -34.35 -16.48 -43.73
CA TYR A 196 -33.81 -17.15 -42.57
C TYR A 196 -34.97 -17.26 -41.60
N ASN A 197 -35.48 -18.47 -41.44
CA ASN A 197 -36.43 -18.77 -40.37
C ASN A 197 -35.68 -18.68 -39.05
N LEU A 198 -35.58 -17.47 -38.49
CA LEU A 198 -35.25 -17.26 -37.10
C LEU A 198 -36.59 -17.07 -36.38
N THR A 199 -37.23 -18.18 -36.04
CA THR A 199 -38.21 -18.21 -34.96
C THR A 199 -37.45 -17.88 -33.68
N ARG A 200 -37.41 -16.60 -33.33
CA ARG A 200 -36.96 -16.15 -32.01
C ARG A 200 -38.06 -16.50 -31.01
N ASP A 201 -38.18 -17.79 -30.72
CA ASP A 201 -39.06 -18.27 -29.67
C ASP A 201 -38.37 -17.98 -28.33
N SER A 202 -38.83 -16.91 -27.69
CA SER A 202 -38.27 -16.33 -26.47
C SER A 202 -38.53 -17.19 -25.22
N SER A 203 -38.70 -18.50 -25.37
CA SER A 203 -38.94 -19.43 -24.27
C SER A 203 -38.91 -20.89 -24.73
N ILE A 204 -37.82 -21.34 -25.35
CA ILE A 204 -37.57 -22.79 -25.36
C ILE A 204 -37.19 -23.15 -23.93
N SER A 205 -38.15 -23.69 -23.20
CA SER A 205 -37.94 -24.23 -21.86
C SER A 205 -36.75 -25.19 -21.89
N PHE A 206 -35.94 -25.19 -20.84
CA PHE A 206 -34.81 -26.10 -20.70
C PHE A 206 -35.23 -27.58 -20.91
N VAL A 207 -36.48 -27.90 -20.55
CA VAL A 207 -37.11 -29.20 -20.81
C VAL A 207 -37.20 -29.49 -22.31
N THR A 208 -37.72 -28.53 -23.09
CA THR A 208 -37.83 -28.64 -24.55
C THR A 208 -36.47 -28.73 -25.24
N TYR A 209 -35.42 -28.13 -24.66
CA TYR A 209 -34.05 -28.32 -25.14
C TYR A 209 -33.58 -29.77 -24.94
N LEU A 210 -33.77 -30.34 -23.75
CA LEU A 210 -33.38 -31.72 -23.46
C LEU A 210 -34.14 -32.75 -24.29
N GLU A 211 -35.43 -32.53 -24.56
CA GLU A 211 -36.24 -33.41 -25.42
C GLU A 211 -35.75 -33.43 -26.87
N ASN A 212 -35.27 -32.30 -27.40
CA ASN A 212 -34.82 -32.18 -28.79
C ASN A 212 -33.32 -32.49 -28.97
N LEU A 213 -32.56 -32.59 -27.87
CA LEU A 213 -31.13 -32.82 -27.89
C LEU A 213 -30.73 -34.18 -28.54
N PRO A 214 -31.43 -35.31 -28.30
CA PRO A 214 -31.11 -36.59 -28.93
C PRO A 214 -31.16 -36.57 -30.46
N GLU A 215 -32.05 -35.78 -31.06
CA GLU A 215 -32.11 -35.68 -32.53
C GLU A 215 -31.13 -34.65 -33.06
N SER A 216 -30.99 -33.53 -32.35
CA SER A 216 -30.06 -32.47 -32.70
C SER A 216 -28.60 -32.96 -32.69
N CYS A 217 -28.24 -33.81 -31.73
CA CYS A 217 -26.87 -34.31 -31.60
C CYS A 217 -26.46 -35.28 -32.72
N LYS A 218 -27.42 -35.91 -33.41
CA LYS A 218 -27.16 -36.79 -34.57
C LYS A 218 -26.64 -36.03 -35.78
N ILE A 219 -26.98 -34.74 -35.90
CA ILE A 219 -26.63 -33.89 -37.03
C ILE A 219 -25.25 -33.23 -36.82
N LEU A 220 -24.75 -33.18 -35.58
CA LEU A 220 -23.49 -32.52 -35.23
C LEU A 220 -22.26 -33.17 -35.88
N SER A 221 -21.28 -32.33 -36.24
CA SER A 221 -19.96 -32.81 -36.66
C SER A 221 -19.22 -33.47 -35.49
N LYS A 222 -18.22 -34.32 -35.77
CA LYS A 222 -17.42 -34.98 -34.70
C LYS A 222 -16.74 -33.97 -33.78
N LYS A 223 -16.31 -32.83 -34.33
CA LYS A 223 -15.63 -31.76 -33.59
C LYS A 223 -16.62 -31.03 -32.69
N ASP A 224 -17.78 -30.67 -33.22
CA ASP A 224 -18.79 -29.90 -32.48
C ASP A 224 -19.43 -30.76 -31.39
N LEU A 225 -19.65 -32.05 -31.65
CA LEU A 225 -20.11 -33.01 -30.64
C LEU A 225 -19.12 -33.10 -29.48
N ALA A 226 -17.81 -33.19 -29.75
CA ALA A 226 -16.79 -33.23 -28.71
C ALA A 226 -16.76 -31.93 -27.88
N GLN A 227 -16.89 -30.77 -28.54
CA GLN A 227 -16.93 -29.48 -27.87
C GLN A 227 -18.16 -29.33 -26.98
N GLN A 228 -19.34 -29.77 -27.43
CA GLN A 228 -20.55 -29.75 -26.62
C GLN A 228 -20.44 -30.66 -25.40
N ILE A 229 -19.86 -31.86 -25.54
CA ILE A 229 -19.59 -32.76 -24.40
C ILE A 229 -18.72 -32.08 -23.35
N THR A 230 -17.64 -31.40 -23.76
CA THR A 230 -16.78 -30.66 -22.82
C THR A 230 -17.53 -29.50 -22.15
N ALA A 231 -18.37 -28.79 -22.88
CA ALA A 231 -19.15 -27.67 -22.36
C ALA A 231 -20.25 -28.12 -21.37
N THR A 232 -20.89 -29.26 -21.61
CA THR A 232 -21.99 -29.75 -20.76
C THR A 232 -21.53 -30.53 -19.54
N ALA A 233 -20.27 -30.99 -19.50
CA ALA A 233 -19.71 -31.84 -18.45
C ALA A 233 -19.93 -31.33 -17.02
N PHE A 234 -19.92 -30.02 -16.81
CA PHE A 234 -20.06 -29.40 -15.49
C PHE A 234 -21.33 -28.57 -15.32
N SER A 235 -22.06 -28.31 -16.41
CA SER A 235 -23.19 -27.37 -16.42
C SER A 235 -24.54 -28.07 -16.55
N CYS A 236 -24.62 -29.24 -17.18
CA CYS A 236 -25.87 -29.98 -17.35
C CYS A 236 -25.59 -31.49 -17.50
N PRO A 237 -25.72 -32.28 -16.41
CA PRO A 237 -25.47 -33.71 -16.43
C PRO A 237 -26.37 -34.47 -17.43
N GLU A 238 -27.66 -34.13 -17.49
CA GLU A 238 -28.64 -34.80 -18.35
C GLU A 238 -28.35 -34.59 -19.84
N ALA A 239 -27.96 -33.39 -20.25
CA ALA A 239 -27.53 -33.12 -21.61
C ALA A 239 -26.20 -33.83 -21.94
N HIS A 240 -25.31 -33.94 -20.96
CA HIS A 240 -24.01 -34.58 -21.11
C HIS A 240 -24.14 -36.08 -21.40
N GLU A 241 -25.03 -36.78 -20.70
CA GLU A 241 -25.30 -38.20 -20.92
C GLU A 241 -25.82 -38.47 -22.34
N ILE A 242 -26.77 -37.66 -22.82
CA ILE A 242 -27.32 -37.77 -24.18
C ILE A 242 -26.22 -37.63 -25.25
N LEU A 243 -25.28 -36.70 -25.05
CA LEU A 243 -24.19 -36.45 -25.99
C LEU A 243 -23.11 -37.55 -25.96
N ILE A 244 -22.84 -38.13 -24.79
CA ILE A 244 -21.93 -39.29 -24.64
C ILE A 244 -22.53 -40.52 -25.32
N ALA A 245 -23.82 -40.80 -25.10
CA ALA A 245 -24.49 -41.94 -25.72
C ALA A 245 -24.45 -41.87 -27.25
N GLU A 246 -24.63 -40.68 -27.84
CA GLU A 246 -24.49 -40.50 -29.29
C GLU A 246 -23.04 -40.69 -29.78
N LYS A 247 -22.05 -40.25 -29.00
CA LYS A 247 -20.63 -40.48 -29.32
C LYS A 247 -20.28 -41.97 -29.32
N GLU A 248 -20.80 -42.74 -28.36
CA GLU A 248 -20.62 -44.19 -28.27
C GLU A 248 -21.30 -44.91 -29.43
N ARG A 249 -22.57 -44.56 -29.75
CA ARG A 249 -23.29 -45.10 -30.92
C ARG A 249 -22.54 -44.89 -32.24
N ARG A 250 -21.91 -43.73 -32.42
CA ARG A 250 -21.09 -43.42 -33.62
C ARG A 250 -19.79 -44.23 -33.68
N ASN A 251 -19.28 -44.70 -32.55
CA ASN A 251 -18.09 -45.54 -32.46
C ASN A 251 -18.45 -47.02 -32.68
N GLU A 252 -19.60 -47.47 -32.19
CA GLU A 252 -20.12 -48.82 -32.43
C GLU A 252 -20.46 -49.07 -33.91
N LYS A 253 -21.07 -48.09 -34.60
CA LYS A 253 -21.37 -48.19 -36.04
C LYS A 253 -20.14 -48.20 -36.97
N LYS A 254 -18.95 -47.90 -36.44
CA LYS A 254 -17.68 -47.92 -37.20
C LYS A 254 -16.88 -49.20 -36.97
N LYS A 255 -17.32 -50.04 -36.04
CA LYS A 255 -16.76 -51.37 -35.77
C LYS A 255 -17.47 -52.39 -36.65
#